data_AF-A0AA40DRC7-F1
#
_entry.id   AF-A0AA40DRC7-F1
#
_cell.length_a   1.000
_cell.length_b   1.000
_cell.length_c   1.000
_cell.angle_alpha   90.00
_cell.angle_beta   90.00
_cell.angle_gamma   90.00
#
_symmetry.space_group_name_H-M   'P 1'
#
loop_
_entity.id
_entity.type
_entity.pdbx_description
1 polymer ?
#
loop_
_entity_poly.entity_id
_entity_poly.type
_entity_poly.pdbx_seq_one_letter_code
_entity_poly.pdbx_strand_id
1 'polypeptide(L)'
;MPPVTAFDVSIDLDLRGLRTLKALLTKACSHAAAATLPSAKSPNDSASLAFHVQSCTNLAVSGLGLLTGTPQEPPEWTTEGVTLEQLISLVDKTIAQLEGGATKPADLLDGVEDRELQVTYGNGQTAAWGGREYVLGYGIPNFMFHLCMAFSALRSQGVDAGKMDFLGPFMGLEEYIEDMVGEPADEPADEPPDDDAEKKQWRGDCALVLSSRP
;
A
#
# COMPACT_ATOMS: atom_id res chain seq x y z
N MET A 1 -3.74 -26.54 0.27
CA MET A 1 -3.08 -25.24 0.37
C MET A 1 -2.02 -25.34 1.46
N PRO A 2 -0.82 -24.80 1.25
CA PRO A 2 0.16 -24.68 2.34
C PRO A 2 -0.42 -23.84 3.49
N PRO A 3 0.05 -24.04 4.74
CA PRO A 3 -0.36 -23.20 5.85
C PRO A 3 0.12 -21.75 5.62
N VAL A 4 -0.69 -20.80 6.09
CA VAL A 4 -0.28 -19.39 6.13
C VAL A 4 0.83 -19.24 7.16
N THR A 5 1.95 -18.68 6.75
CA THR A 5 3.16 -18.48 7.55
C THR A 5 3.22 -17.06 8.12
N ALA A 6 4.12 -16.84 9.09
CA ALA A 6 4.41 -15.49 9.58
C ALA A 6 4.88 -14.56 8.46
N PHE A 7 5.62 -15.08 7.47
CA PHE A 7 6.06 -14.33 6.29
C PHE A 7 4.88 -13.82 5.45
N ASP A 8 3.91 -14.70 5.18
CA ASP A 8 2.74 -14.36 4.37
C ASP A 8 1.92 -13.21 4.97
N VAL A 9 1.80 -13.18 6.30
CA VAL A 9 1.01 -12.16 7.03
C VAL A 9 1.85 -10.98 7.53
N SER A 10 3.11 -10.87 7.11
CA SER A 10 3.96 -9.73 7.44
C SER A 10 4.68 -9.19 6.21
N ILE A 11 5.85 -9.71 5.88
CA ILE A 11 6.72 -9.19 4.82
C ILE A 11 6.03 -9.29 3.45
N ASP A 12 5.37 -10.40 3.12
CA ASP A 12 4.67 -10.53 1.83
C ASP A 12 3.46 -9.60 1.74
N LEU A 13 2.71 -9.44 2.84
CA LEU A 13 1.59 -8.51 2.93
C LEU A 13 2.06 -7.07 2.70
N ASP A 14 3.14 -6.67 3.37
CA ASP A 14 3.73 -5.33 3.24
C ASP A 14 4.24 -5.09 1.81
N LEU A 15 4.88 -6.09 1.17
CA LEU A 15 5.31 -6.01 -0.23
C LEU A 15 4.13 -5.76 -1.17
N ARG A 16 3.03 -6.51 -1.04
CA ARG A 16 1.81 -6.31 -1.85
C ARG A 16 1.20 -4.93 -1.63
N GLY A 17 1.19 -4.45 -0.39
CA GLY A 17 0.71 -3.11 -0.06
C GLY A 17 1.60 -1.99 -0.59
N LEU A 18 2.91 -2.16 -0.57
CA LEU A 18 3.85 -1.20 -1.16
C LEU A 18 3.71 -1.14 -2.68
N ARG A 19 3.51 -2.29 -3.35
CA ARG A 19 3.20 -2.33 -4.79
C ARG A 19 1.88 -1.63 -5.12
N THR A 20 0.88 -1.79 -4.26
CA THR A 20 -0.39 -1.03 -4.33
C THR A 20 -0.13 0.46 -4.23
N LEU A 21 0.65 0.89 -3.25
CA LEU A 21 0.99 2.29 -3.05
C LEU A 21 1.73 2.88 -4.25
N LYS A 22 2.69 2.13 -4.82
CA LYS A 22 3.38 2.50 -6.04
C LYS A 22 2.41 2.71 -7.20
N ALA A 23 1.53 1.74 -7.47
CA ALA A 23 0.55 1.83 -8.55
C ALA A 23 -0.36 3.05 -8.40
N LEU A 24 -0.85 3.31 -7.18
CA LEU A 24 -1.68 4.48 -6.88
C LEU A 24 -0.93 5.80 -7.10
N LEU A 25 0.32 5.90 -6.64
CA LEU A 25 1.15 7.09 -6.82
C LEU A 25 1.49 7.32 -8.31
N THR A 26 1.80 6.27 -9.05
CA THR A 26 2.05 6.36 -10.50
C THR A 26 0.80 6.83 -11.24
N LYS A 27 -0.38 6.31 -10.92
CA LYS A 27 -1.65 6.78 -11.48
C LYS A 27 -1.90 8.26 -11.16
N ALA A 28 -1.52 8.70 -9.96
CA ALA A 28 -1.66 10.07 -9.51
C ALA A 28 -0.75 11.07 -10.26
N CYS A 29 0.36 10.63 -10.87
CA CYS A 29 1.25 11.50 -11.65
C CYS A 29 0.55 12.13 -12.87
N SER A 30 -0.46 11.48 -13.44
CA SER A 30 -1.25 12.00 -14.56
C SER A 30 -2.38 12.94 -14.13
N HIS A 31 -2.59 13.16 -12.84
CA HIS A 31 -3.68 13.99 -12.33
C HIS A 31 -3.35 15.48 -12.49
N ALA A 32 -4.36 16.30 -12.83
CA ALA A 32 -4.18 17.75 -13.03
C ALA A 32 -3.58 18.49 -11.82
N ALA A 33 -3.81 17.97 -10.61
CA ALA A 33 -3.29 18.51 -9.36
C ALA A 33 -2.05 17.76 -8.82
N ALA A 34 -1.34 16.99 -9.64
CA ALA A 34 -0.22 16.13 -9.22
C ALA A 34 0.80 16.82 -8.29
N ALA A 35 1.12 18.09 -8.57
CA ALA A 35 2.08 18.88 -7.78
C ALA A 35 1.66 19.13 -6.32
N THR A 36 0.37 19.11 -5.99
CA THR A 36 -0.13 19.36 -4.62
C THR A 36 -0.52 18.09 -3.88
N LEU A 37 -0.64 16.95 -4.59
CA LEU A 37 -1.06 15.67 -4.02
C LEU A 37 -0.18 15.17 -2.86
N PRO A 38 1.15 15.35 -2.82
CA PRO A 38 1.96 14.95 -1.67
C PRO A 38 1.49 15.56 -0.33
N SER A 39 0.88 16.74 -0.38
CA SER A 39 0.33 17.45 0.79
C SER A 39 -1.17 17.22 0.99
N ALA A 40 -1.83 16.47 0.09
CA ALA A 40 -3.26 16.18 0.18
C ALA A 40 -3.58 15.34 1.42
N LYS A 41 -4.81 15.50 1.93
CA LYS A 41 -5.30 14.86 3.15
C LYS A 41 -6.59 14.12 2.88
N SER A 42 -6.85 13.07 3.65
CA SER A 42 -8.17 12.45 3.67
C SER A 42 -9.15 13.36 4.43
N PRO A 43 -10.46 13.37 4.10
CA PRO A 43 -11.45 14.14 4.86
C PRO A 43 -11.51 13.81 6.36
N ASN A 44 -11.06 12.62 6.76
CA ASN A 44 -11.13 12.12 8.14
C ASN A 44 -9.77 12.03 8.84
N ASP A 45 -8.68 12.49 8.20
CA ASP A 45 -7.34 12.46 8.77
C ASP A 45 -6.58 13.74 8.39
N SER A 46 -5.90 14.32 9.38
CA SER A 46 -5.15 15.56 9.23
C SER A 46 -3.74 15.37 8.66
N ALA A 47 -3.28 14.14 8.55
CA ALA A 47 -1.98 13.81 7.98
C ALA A 47 -1.99 13.83 6.44
N SER A 48 -0.82 14.09 5.86
CA SER A 48 -0.65 14.20 4.41
C SER A 48 -0.46 12.83 3.73
N LEU A 49 -0.68 12.77 2.42
CA LEU A 49 -0.32 11.63 1.58
C LEU A 49 1.15 11.23 1.82
N ALA A 50 2.06 12.19 1.80
CA ALA A 50 3.49 11.95 2.05
C ALA A 50 3.75 11.29 3.41
N PHE A 51 3.03 11.71 4.46
CA PHE A 51 3.12 11.08 5.78
C PHE A 51 2.63 9.63 5.77
N HIS A 52 1.51 9.34 5.12
CA HIS A 52 1.01 7.96 5.05
C HIS A 52 1.94 7.06 4.22
N VAL A 53 2.51 7.58 3.13
CA VAL A 53 3.53 6.86 2.35
C VAL A 53 4.76 6.54 3.21
N GLN A 54 5.31 7.55 3.89
CA GLN A 54 6.45 7.36 4.79
C GLN A 54 6.14 6.37 5.92
N SER A 55 4.92 6.40 6.44
CA SER A 55 4.50 5.50 7.52
C SER A 55 4.45 4.05 7.03
N CYS A 56 3.89 3.79 5.84
CA CYS A 56 3.93 2.46 5.24
C CYS A 56 5.37 1.96 5.05
N THR A 57 6.27 2.80 4.53
CA THR A 57 7.66 2.40 4.31
C THR A 57 8.41 2.14 5.61
N ASN A 58 8.23 2.99 6.62
CA ASN A 58 8.87 2.82 7.93
C ASN A 58 8.36 1.57 8.66
N LEU A 59 7.05 1.30 8.60
CA LEU A 59 6.45 0.11 9.20
C LEU A 59 6.99 -1.17 8.55
N ALA A 60 7.05 -1.21 7.21
CA ALA A 60 7.58 -2.35 6.47
C ALA A 60 9.06 -2.64 6.82
N VAL A 61 9.91 -1.60 6.86
CA VAL A 61 11.34 -1.75 7.19
C VAL A 61 11.54 -2.14 8.66
N SER A 62 10.79 -1.51 9.57
CA SER A 62 10.85 -1.85 11.00
C SER A 62 10.37 -3.27 11.26
N GLY A 63 9.28 -3.68 10.60
CA GLY A 63 8.76 -5.04 10.64
C GLY A 63 9.79 -6.05 10.17
N LEU A 64 10.43 -5.81 9.03
CA LEU A 64 11.54 -6.63 8.55
C LEU A 64 12.65 -6.77 9.60
N GLY A 65 13.09 -5.67 10.21
CA GLY A 65 14.18 -5.70 11.18
C GLY A 65 13.82 -6.41 12.49
N LEU A 66 12.61 -6.17 13.01
CA LEU A 66 12.10 -6.81 14.22
C LEU A 66 11.96 -8.32 14.00
N LEU A 67 11.31 -8.71 12.91
CA LEU A 67 10.96 -10.10 12.65
C LEU A 67 12.20 -10.93 12.29
N THR A 68 13.16 -10.37 11.56
CA THR A 68 14.42 -11.06 11.24
C THR A 68 15.48 -10.95 12.34
N GLY A 69 15.26 -10.11 13.36
CA GLY A 69 16.26 -9.79 14.38
C GLY A 69 17.49 -9.06 13.83
N THR A 70 17.43 -8.54 12.61
CA THR A 70 18.53 -7.84 11.95
C THR A 70 18.12 -6.37 11.77
N PRO A 71 18.70 -5.43 12.53
CA PRO A 71 18.35 -4.00 12.44
C PRO A 71 18.35 -3.51 10.99
N GLN A 72 17.31 -2.77 10.63
CA GLN A 72 17.13 -2.19 9.30
C GLN A 72 17.05 -0.68 9.42
N GLU A 73 17.76 0.02 8.55
CA GLU A 73 17.63 1.47 8.42
C GLU A 73 16.63 1.81 7.31
N PRO A 74 15.69 2.74 7.53
CA PRO A 74 14.80 3.22 6.49
C PRO A 74 15.56 3.86 5.33
N PRO A 75 15.08 3.75 4.08
CA PRO A 75 15.70 4.43 2.95
C PRO A 75 15.71 5.95 3.13
N GLU A 76 16.83 6.57 2.78
CA GLU A 76 16.95 8.02 2.78
C GLU A 76 16.04 8.66 1.72
N TRP A 77 15.33 9.72 2.13
CA TRP A 77 14.49 10.55 1.27
C TRP A 77 14.38 11.98 1.83
N THR A 78 13.94 12.92 1.00
CA THR A 78 13.74 14.33 1.39
C THR A 78 12.32 14.59 1.83
N THR A 79 12.16 15.33 2.94
CA THR A 79 10.87 15.87 3.39
C THR A 79 10.62 17.30 2.93
N GLU A 80 11.60 17.91 2.25
CA GLU A 80 11.50 19.25 1.67
C GLU A 80 11.11 19.16 0.20
N GLY A 81 10.13 19.96 -0.21
CA GLY A 81 9.71 20.05 -1.62
C GLY A 81 9.21 18.71 -2.18
N VAL A 82 8.52 17.90 -1.36
CA VAL A 82 8.12 16.53 -1.68
C VAL A 82 7.32 16.46 -2.98
N THR A 83 7.76 15.61 -3.92
CA THR A 83 7.04 15.30 -5.17
C THR A 83 6.54 13.85 -5.19
N LEU A 84 5.62 13.53 -6.11
CA LEU A 84 5.14 12.15 -6.30
C LEU A 84 6.26 11.22 -6.73
N GLU A 85 7.19 11.67 -7.57
CA GLU A 85 8.34 10.89 -8.03
C GLU A 85 9.27 10.53 -6.87
N GLN A 86 9.44 11.43 -5.91
CA GLN A 86 10.22 11.16 -4.70
C GLN A 86 9.52 10.13 -3.80
N LEU A 87 8.19 10.20 -3.68
CA LEU A 87 7.39 9.21 -2.94
C LEU A 87 7.45 7.83 -3.62
N ILE A 88 7.34 7.77 -4.95
CA ILE A 88 7.52 6.53 -5.73
C ILE A 88 8.92 5.96 -5.52
N SER A 89 9.96 6.82 -5.60
CA SER A 89 11.34 6.39 -5.37
C SER A 89 11.56 5.85 -3.94
N LEU A 90 10.93 6.45 -2.92
CA LEU A 90 10.96 5.94 -1.56
C LEU A 90 10.34 4.53 -1.50
N VAL A 91 9.16 4.34 -2.08
CA VAL A 91 8.48 3.03 -2.13
C VAL A 91 9.33 1.99 -2.87
N ASP A 92 9.94 2.34 -4.00
CA ASP A 92 10.81 1.44 -4.76
C ASP A 92 12.04 0.99 -3.95
N LYS A 93 12.70 1.92 -3.25
CA LYS A 93 13.82 1.59 -2.37
C LYS A 93 13.39 0.64 -1.25
N THR A 94 12.21 0.87 -0.66
CA THR A 94 11.66 0.00 0.39
C THR A 94 11.33 -1.39 -0.13
N ILE A 95 10.70 -1.51 -1.30
CA ILE A 95 10.43 -2.81 -1.93
C ILE A 95 11.75 -3.57 -2.15
N ALA A 96 12.76 -2.92 -2.74
CA ALA A 96 14.06 -3.54 -2.99
C ALA A 96 14.75 -4.00 -1.68
N GLN A 97 14.62 -3.22 -0.60
CA GLN A 97 15.15 -3.59 0.71
C GLN A 97 14.42 -4.81 1.30
N LEU A 98 13.08 -4.85 1.22
CA LEU A 98 12.30 -6.00 1.67
C LEU A 98 12.64 -7.24 0.86
N GLU A 99 12.69 -7.15 -0.47
CA GLU A 99 13.04 -8.28 -1.34
C GLU A 99 14.46 -8.79 -1.07
N GLY A 100 15.43 -7.90 -0.87
CA GLY A 100 16.81 -8.27 -0.52
C GLY A 100 16.91 -8.96 0.84
N GLY A 101 16.21 -8.45 1.86
CA GLY A 101 16.15 -9.04 3.20
C GLY A 101 15.31 -10.32 3.28
N ALA A 102 14.33 -10.48 2.39
CA ALA A 102 13.38 -11.60 2.32
C ALA A 102 13.91 -12.83 1.57
N THR A 103 15.14 -12.81 1.04
CA THR A 103 15.73 -13.92 0.27
C THR A 103 15.85 -15.27 1.02
N LYS A 104 15.38 -15.37 2.27
CA LYS A 104 15.18 -16.61 3.02
C LYS A 104 13.76 -16.65 3.65
N PRO A 105 12.70 -16.92 2.85
CA PRO A 105 11.33 -16.52 3.20
C PRO A 105 10.70 -17.23 4.41
N ALA A 106 11.05 -18.51 4.68
CA ALA A 106 10.45 -19.27 5.78
C ALA A 106 11.37 -19.33 7.02
N ASP A 107 12.62 -19.76 6.83
CA ASP A 107 13.58 -19.98 7.92
C ASP A 107 13.87 -18.71 8.76
N LEU A 108 13.72 -17.50 8.18
CA LEU A 108 13.98 -16.25 8.92
C LEU A 108 12.93 -15.98 10.00
N LEU A 109 11.71 -16.46 9.80
CA LEU A 109 10.57 -16.16 10.66
C LEU A 109 10.06 -17.39 11.41
N ASP A 110 10.65 -18.57 11.20
CA ASP A 110 10.33 -19.76 11.98
C ASP A 110 10.50 -19.48 13.50
N GLY A 111 9.42 -19.67 14.26
CA GLY A 111 9.39 -19.43 15.70
C GLY A 111 9.40 -17.95 16.09
N VAL A 112 9.23 -17.01 15.15
CA VAL A 112 9.10 -15.58 15.49
C VAL A 112 7.88 -15.31 16.36
N GLU A 113 6.83 -16.12 16.22
CA GLU A 113 5.63 -16.06 17.03
C GLU A 113 5.90 -16.13 18.53
N ASP A 114 6.95 -16.87 18.93
CA ASP A 114 7.33 -17.10 20.33
C ASP A 114 8.47 -16.17 20.79
N ARG A 115 9.02 -15.33 19.91
CA ARG A 115 10.09 -14.39 20.24
C ARG A 115 9.55 -13.10 20.82
N GLU A 116 10.26 -12.54 21.80
CA GLU A 116 10.03 -11.18 22.27
C GLU A 116 10.73 -10.19 21.35
N LEU A 117 9.98 -9.19 20.87
CA LEU A 117 10.40 -8.10 20.01
C LEU A 117 10.41 -6.80 20.80
N GLN A 118 11.52 -6.06 20.70
CA GLN A 118 11.64 -4.73 21.31
C GLN A 118 11.26 -3.67 20.28
N VAL A 119 10.02 -3.16 20.39
CA VAL A 119 9.45 -2.21 19.44
C VAL A 119 9.64 -0.79 19.97
N THR A 120 10.32 0.05 19.20
CA THR A 120 10.43 1.49 19.49
C THR A 120 9.44 2.27 18.62
N TYR A 121 8.54 3.00 19.25
CA TYR A 121 7.56 3.83 18.58
C TYR A 121 8.16 5.17 18.13
N GLY A 122 7.48 5.86 17.20
CA GLY A 122 7.94 7.15 16.68
C GLY A 122 8.09 8.28 17.72
N ASN A 123 7.52 8.12 18.92
CA ASN A 123 7.71 9.04 20.05
C ASN A 123 8.91 8.67 20.96
N GLY A 124 9.70 7.67 20.57
CA GLY A 124 10.89 7.20 21.31
C GLY A 124 10.59 6.25 22.47
N GLN A 125 9.32 5.94 22.76
CA GLN A 125 8.98 4.92 23.75
C GLN A 125 9.26 3.52 23.19
N THR A 126 9.73 2.62 24.06
CA THR A 126 9.95 1.21 23.71
C THR A 126 8.98 0.32 24.47
N ALA A 127 8.48 -0.73 23.81
CA ALA A 127 7.65 -1.77 24.41
C ALA A 127 8.07 -3.15 23.92
N ALA A 128 7.99 -4.13 24.81
CA ALA A 128 8.17 -5.54 24.50
C ALA A 128 6.86 -6.14 23.96
N TRP A 129 6.95 -6.88 22.86
CA TRP A 129 5.82 -7.59 22.26
C TRP A 129 6.21 -9.03 21.96
N GLY A 130 5.30 -9.99 22.14
CA GLY A 130 5.47 -11.29 21.47
C GLY A 130 5.34 -11.11 19.95
N GLY A 131 6.10 -11.86 19.15
CA GLY A 131 6.13 -11.65 17.71
C GLY A 131 4.78 -11.87 17.05
N ARG A 132 3.99 -12.82 17.55
CA ARG A 132 2.61 -13.03 17.12
C ARG A 132 1.72 -11.82 17.44
N GLU A 133 1.80 -11.30 18.67
CA GLU A 133 1.02 -10.15 19.11
C GLU A 133 1.42 -8.89 18.36
N TYR A 134 2.71 -8.73 18.04
CA TYR A 134 3.20 -7.64 17.22
C TYR A 134 2.60 -7.70 15.82
N VAL A 135 2.73 -8.82 15.11
CA VAL A 135 2.27 -8.93 13.71
C VAL A 135 0.76 -8.69 13.62
N LEU A 136 -0.05 -9.40 14.42
CA LEU A 136 -1.51 -9.31 14.32
C LEU A 136 -2.11 -8.09 15.03
N GLY A 137 -1.46 -7.59 16.09
CA GLY A 137 -1.99 -6.51 16.93
C GLY A 137 -1.48 -5.13 16.55
N TYR A 138 -0.30 -5.03 15.94
CA TYR A 138 0.32 -3.74 15.60
C TYR A 138 0.74 -3.65 14.14
N GLY A 139 1.55 -4.58 13.63
CA GLY A 139 2.11 -4.52 12.27
C GLY A 139 1.03 -4.43 11.18
N ILE A 140 0.22 -5.48 11.04
CA ILE A 140 -0.83 -5.54 10.01
C ILE A 140 -1.84 -4.38 10.14
N PRO A 141 -2.46 -4.13 11.32
CA PRO A 141 -3.50 -3.11 11.41
C PRO A 141 -2.97 -1.71 11.10
N ASN A 142 -1.75 -1.41 11.53
CA ASN A 142 -1.15 -0.09 11.35
C ASN A 142 -0.73 0.14 9.89
N PHE A 143 -0.08 -0.84 9.27
CA PHE A 143 0.27 -0.76 7.86
C PHE A 143 -0.98 -0.58 6.97
N MET A 144 -2.01 -1.40 7.20
CA MET A 144 -3.26 -1.32 6.44
C MET A 144 -4.01 -0.01 6.67
N PHE A 145 -3.93 0.57 7.87
CA PHE A 145 -4.48 1.90 8.15
C PHE A 145 -3.81 2.94 7.25
N HIS A 146 -2.48 3.05 7.27
CA HIS A 146 -1.78 4.05 6.46
C HIS A 146 -1.99 3.84 4.95
N LEU A 147 -2.02 2.59 4.48
CA LEU A 147 -2.31 2.28 3.07
C LEU A 147 -3.73 2.73 2.68
N CYS A 148 -4.74 2.44 3.49
CA CYS A 148 -6.11 2.90 3.27
C CYS A 148 -6.22 4.43 3.28
N MET A 149 -5.48 5.10 4.17
CA MET A 149 -5.50 6.55 4.26
C MET A 149 -4.82 7.22 3.07
N ALA A 150 -3.73 6.66 2.54
CA ALA A 150 -3.10 7.11 1.30
C ALA A 150 -4.06 6.97 0.10
N PHE A 151 -4.72 5.81 -0.03
CA PHE A 151 -5.77 5.60 -1.03
C PHE A 151 -6.91 6.62 -0.90
N SER A 152 -7.39 6.85 0.32
CA SER A 152 -8.44 7.82 0.59
C SER A 152 -8.03 9.25 0.28
N ALA A 153 -6.78 9.64 0.55
CA ALA A 153 -6.26 10.98 0.26
C ALA A 153 -6.19 11.22 -1.24
N LEU A 154 -5.75 10.25 -2.04
CA LEU A 154 -5.74 10.37 -3.51
C LEU A 154 -7.16 10.47 -4.07
N ARG A 155 -8.06 9.57 -3.63
CA ARG A 155 -9.44 9.53 -4.10
C ARG A 155 -10.23 10.79 -3.72
N SER A 156 -9.94 11.39 -2.56
CA SER A 156 -10.59 12.66 -2.14
C SER A 156 -10.18 13.85 -2.99
N GLN A 157 -9.03 13.79 -3.68
CA GLN A 157 -8.55 14.84 -4.59
C GLN A 157 -9.01 14.64 -6.03
N GLY A 158 -9.82 13.62 -6.33
CA GLY A 158 -10.31 13.36 -7.68
C GLY A 158 -9.42 12.45 -8.53
N VAL A 159 -8.36 11.86 -7.96
CA VAL A 159 -7.62 10.78 -8.64
C VAL A 159 -8.58 9.60 -8.83
N ASP A 160 -8.63 9.05 -10.04
CA ASP A 160 -9.46 7.89 -10.39
C ASP A 160 -8.89 6.57 -9.81
N ALA A 161 -8.71 6.52 -8.50
CA ALA A 161 -8.17 5.36 -7.78
C ALA A 161 -9.32 4.45 -7.31
N GLY A 162 -9.59 3.36 -8.00
CA GLY A 162 -10.66 2.40 -7.73
C GLY A 162 -10.24 1.23 -6.82
N LYS A 163 -11.22 0.38 -6.49
CA LYS A 163 -11.00 -0.83 -5.67
C LYS A 163 -10.00 -1.80 -6.29
N MET A 164 -9.99 -1.92 -7.63
CA MET A 164 -9.05 -2.82 -8.32
C MET A 164 -7.63 -2.26 -8.35
N ASP A 165 -7.45 -0.94 -8.39
CA ASP A 165 -6.12 -0.33 -8.20
C ASP A 165 -5.58 -0.63 -6.80
N PHE A 166 -6.46 -0.76 -5.79
CA PHE A 166 -6.08 -1.14 -4.43
C PHE A 166 -5.80 -2.64 -4.27
N LEU A 167 -6.66 -3.51 -4.80
CA LEU A 167 -6.58 -4.96 -4.55
C LEU A 167 -5.70 -5.72 -5.55
N GLY A 168 -5.41 -5.16 -6.73
CA GLY A 168 -4.72 -5.85 -7.80
C GLY A 168 -3.42 -6.53 -7.37
N PRO A 169 -2.47 -5.81 -6.73
CA PRO A 169 -1.24 -6.41 -6.23
C PRO A 169 -1.46 -7.48 -5.15
N PHE A 170 -2.49 -7.33 -4.31
CA PHE A 170 -2.84 -8.39 -3.34
C PHE A 170 -3.35 -9.67 -4.02
N MET A 171 -3.99 -9.53 -5.17
CA MET A 171 -4.55 -10.64 -5.95
C MET A 171 -3.54 -11.25 -6.95
N GLY A 172 -2.31 -10.73 -7.01
CA GLY A 172 -1.31 -11.15 -8.02
C GLY A 172 -1.71 -10.77 -9.44
N LEU A 173 -2.49 -9.69 -9.58
CA LEU A 173 -2.99 -9.18 -10.86
C LEU A 173 -2.07 -8.12 -11.46
N GLU A 174 -0.80 -8.04 -11.04
CA GLU A 174 0.13 -7.02 -11.56
C GLU A 174 0.29 -7.09 -13.09
N GLU A 175 0.21 -8.29 -13.69
CA GLU A 175 0.17 -8.47 -15.15
C GLU A 175 -1.23 -8.29 -15.77
N TYR A 176 -2.31 -8.43 -14.98
CA TYR A 176 -3.70 -8.39 -15.48
C TYR A 176 -4.27 -6.96 -15.57
N ILE A 177 -3.64 -5.98 -14.90
CA ILE A 177 -4.06 -4.57 -14.94
C ILE A 177 -3.68 -3.93 -16.29
N GLU A 178 -2.56 -4.29 -16.90
CA GLU A 178 -2.15 -3.76 -18.21
C GLU A 178 -3.19 -4.06 -19.31
N ASP A 179 -3.82 -5.24 -19.27
CA ASP A 179 -4.84 -5.65 -20.24
C ASP A 179 -6.24 -5.01 -20.02
N MET A 180 -6.52 -4.48 -18.82
CA MET A 180 -7.79 -3.79 -18.53
C MET A 180 -7.71 -2.27 -18.68
N VAL A 181 -6.50 -1.70 -18.65
CA VAL A 181 -6.24 -0.33 -19.14
C VAL A 181 -6.11 -0.43 -20.66
N GLY A 182 -7.23 -0.70 -21.34
CA GLY A 182 -7.28 -0.76 -22.80
C GLY A 182 -6.64 0.48 -23.44
N GLU A 183 -6.11 0.31 -24.65
CA GLU A 183 -5.65 1.40 -25.50
C GLU A 183 -6.63 2.58 -25.42
N PRO A 184 -6.14 3.84 -25.41
CA PRO A 184 -7.02 5.00 -25.37
C PRO A 184 -8.07 4.84 -26.46
N ALA A 185 -9.34 4.79 -26.06
CA ALA A 185 -10.43 4.71 -27.02
C ALA A 185 -10.24 5.84 -28.02
N ASP A 186 -10.19 5.49 -29.31
CA ASP A 186 -10.28 6.47 -30.38
C ASP A 186 -11.44 7.44 -30.07
N GLU A 187 -11.20 8.73 -30.24
CA GLU A 187 -12.18 9.79 -29.95
C GLU A 187 -13.56 9.40 -30.49
N PRO A 188 -14.61 9.37 -29.65
CA PRO A 188 -15.93 9.09 -30.16
C PRO A 188 -16.36 10.22 -31.09
N ALA A 189 -16.75 9.85 -32.31
CA ALA A 189 -17.39 10.75 -33.26
C ALA A 189 -18.61 11.42 -32.61
N ASP A 190 -18.76 12.72 -32.86
CA ASP A 190 -19.84 13.61 -32.40
C ASP A 190 -21.20 12.91 -32.22
N GLU A 191 -21.52 12.50 -30.98
CA GLU A 191 -22.88 12.23 -30.55
C GLU A 191 -23.37 13.38 -29.65
N PRO A 192 -24.61 13.86 -29.84
CA PRO A 192 -25.15 14.96 -29.05
C PRO A 192 -25.31 14.55 -27.57
N PRO A 193 -25.23 15.51 -26.63
CA PRO A 193 -25.19 15.21 -25.21
C PRO A 193 -26.51 14.57 -24.76
N ASP A 194 -26.37 13.40 -24.11
CA ASP A 194 -27.46 12.75 -23.36
C ASP A 194 -27.70 13.53 -22.06
N ASP A 195 -28.91 14.07 -21.91
CA ASP A 195 -29.31 15.01 -20.85
C ASP A 195 -29.66 14.31 -19.52
N ASP A 196 -29.27 13.03 -19.36
CA ASP A 196 -29.55 12.21 -18.17
C ASP A 196 -28.29 11.90 -17.33
N ALA A 197 -27.32 12.80 -17.32
CA ALA A 197 -26.16 12.75 -16.42
C ALA A 197 -26.51 13.15 -14.97
N GLU A 198 -27.58 12.58 -14.40
CA GLU A 198 -27.85 12.64 -12.96
C GLU A 198 -27.59 11.30 -12.27
N LYS A 199 -26.63 11.33 -11.34
CA LYS A 199 -26.48 10.42 -10.19
C LYS A 199 -26.06 8.98 -10.48
N LYS A 200 -24.77 8.78 -10.82
CA LYS A 200 -24.06 7.55 -10.44
C LYS A 200 -23.70 7.59 -8.95
N GLN A 201 -24.72 7.45 -8.11
CA GLN A 201 -24.57 7.10 -6.71
C GLN A 201 -23.95 5.69 -6.62
N TRP A 202 -22.81 5.58 -5.93
CA TRP A 202 -22.12 4.33 -5.63
C TRP A 202 -23.11 3.26 -5.11
N ARG A 203 -23.33 2.18 -5.89
CA ARG A 203 -24.05 0.99 -5.45
C ARG A 203 -23.01 -0.05 -5.01
N GLY A 204 -22.98 -0.32 -3.70
CA GLY A 204 -21.98 -1.15 -3.03
C GLY A 204 -22.12 -2.65 -3.28
N ASP A 205 -22.02 -3.11 -4.52
CA ASP A 205 -21.91 -4.55 -4.81
C ASP A 205 -20.44 -5.01 -4.68
N CYS A 206 -20.03 -5.22 -3.44
CA CYS A 206 -18.78 -5.88 -3.05
C CYS A 206 -18.85 -7.42 -3.18
N ALA A 207 -19.64 -7.95 -4.12
CA ALA A 207 -19.79 -9.39 -4.28
C ALA A 207 -18.62 -9.97 -5.09
N LEU A 208 -17.67 -10.61 -4.40
CA LEU A 208 -16.82 -11.63 -5.01
C LEU A 208 -17.74 -12.78 -5.45
N VAL A 209 -18.06 -12.87 -6.74
CA VAL A 209 -18.66 -14.08 -7.30
C VAL A 209 -17.55 -15.12 -7.35
N LEU A 210 -17.43 -15.94 -6.30
CA LEU A 210 -16.61 -17.14 -6.32
C LEU A 210 -17.20 -18.09 -7.37
N SER A 211 -16.68 -18.03 -8.62
CA SER A 211 -16.96 -19.08 -9.58
C SER A 211 -16.23 -20.33 -9.12
N SER A 212 -16.94 -21.24 -8.47
CA SER A 212 -16.48 -22.62 -8.33
C SER A 212 -16.39 -23.21 -9.74
N ARG A 213 -15.17 -23.40 -10.23
CA ARG A 213 -14.95 -24.29 -11.38
C ARG A 213 -14.66 -25.70 -10.85
N PRO A 214 -15.21 -26.73 -11.51
CA PRO A 214 -15.19 -28.12 -11.06
C PRO A 214 -13.80 -28.75 -11.08
#